data_AF-A0A645GGE0-F1
#
_entry.id   AF-A0A645GGE0-F1
#
_cell.length_a   1.000
_cell.length_b   1.000
_cell.length_c   1.000
_cell.angle_alpha   90.00
_cell.angle_beta   90.00
_cell.angle_gamma   90.00
#
_symmetry.space_group_name_H-M   'P 1'
#
loop_
_entity.id
_entity.type
_entity.pdbx_description
1 polymer ?
#
loop_
_entity_poly.entity_id
_entity_poly.type
_entity_poly.pdbx_seq_one_letter_code
_entity_poly.pdbx_strand_id
1 'polypeptide(L)'
;MVAEDGANDLKNYPVQYVNGRIWVNNHAHVLQSNKENETLFLKYLINSADIESLLVGGGRAKLNSEVLMNMDLIVPNKNEQKNISSLLINFDSLITLHQRKCEKLINIKKALLEKMFC
;
A
#
# COMPACT_ATOMS: atom_id res chain seq x y z
N MET A 1 -0.46 -8.31 0.90
CA MET A 1 0.93 -8.46 1.36
C MET A 1 1.30 -7.24 2.18
N VAL A 2 1.97 -7.45 3.30
CA VAL A 2 2.47 -6.39 4.20
C VAL A 2 3.94 -6.71 4.45
N ALA A 3 4.83 -5.72 4.45
CA ALA A 3 6.23 -5.97 4.80
C ALA A 3 6.36 -6.51 6.24
N GLU A 4 7.37 -7.33 6.51
CA GLU A 4 7.69 -7.77 7.88
C GLU A 4 8.83 -6.93 8.46
N ASP A 5 9.89 -6.69 7.68
CA ASP A 5 11.01 -5.86 8.07
C ASP A 5 11.61 -5.15 6.84
N GLY A 6 12.61 -4.29 7.06
CA GLY A 6 13.34 -3.65 5.95
C GLY A 6 12.54 -2.61 5.17
N ALA A 7 11.44 -2.12 5.73
CA ALA A 7 10.70 -0.99 5.19
C ALA A 7 11.55 0.29 5.28
N ASN A 8 11.74 0.98 4.15
CA ASN A 8 12.45 2.26 4.10
C ASN A 8 11.59 3.43 4.61
N ASP A 9 10.27 3.26 4.63
CA ASP A 9 9.31 4.24 5.14
C ASP A 9 8.42 3.54 6.19
N LEU A 10 8.55 3.96 7.45
CA LEU A 10 7.79 3.39 8.57
C LEU A 10 6.43 4.07 8.74
N LYS A 11 6.24 5.26 8.17
CA LYS A 11 4.98 6.02 8.21
C LYS A 11 4.03 5.57 7.11
N ASN A 12 4.54 5.39 5.90
CA ASN A 12 3.80 4.79 4.79
C ASN A 12 4.24 3.34 4.62
N TYR A 13 3.90 2.52 5.62
CA TYR A 13 4.39 1.15 5.69
C TYR A 13 3.97 0.35 4.44
N PRO A 14 4.86 -0.44 3.80
CA PRO A 14 4.54 -1.07 2.52
C PRO A 14 3.42 -2.11 2.63
N VAL A 15 2.25 -1.78 2.07
CA VAL A 15 1.09 -2.67 1.94
C VAL A 15 0.66 -2.75 0.49
N GLN A 16 0.54 -3.97 -0.04
CA GLN A 16 0.12 -4.21 -1.42
C GLN A 16 -1.02 -5.21 -1.51
N TYR A 17 -2.03 -4.86 -2.30
CA TYR A 17 -3.05 -5.79 -2.75
C TYR A 17 -2.55 -6.54 -3.98
N VAL A 18 -2.79 -7.84 -4.02
CA VAL A 18 -2.40 -8.72 -5.13
C VAL A 18 -3.55 -9.67 -5.44
N ASN A 19 -3.80 -9.87 -6.74
CA ASN A 19 -4.79 -10.82 -7.22
C ASN A 19 -4.09 -11.83 -8.13
N GLY A 20 -4.16 -13.12 -7.78
CA GLY A 20 -3.53 -14.20 -8.52
C GLY A 20 -2.32 -14.83 -7.81
N ARG A 21 -1.54 -15.59 -8.58
CA ARG A 21 -0.36 -16.31 -8.07
C ARG A 21 0.81 -15.36 -7.90
N ILE A 22 1.43 -15.43 -6.73
CA ILE A 22 2.57 -14.59 -6.34
C ILE A 22 3.65 -15.47 -5.71
N TRP A 23 4.90 -14.98 -5.75
CA TRP A 23 6.01 -15.52 -4.96
C TRP A 23 6.39 -14.49 -3.91
N VAL A 24 6.43 -14.90 -2.65
CA VAL A 24 6.69 -14.01 -1.51
C VAL A 24 7.84 -14.58 -0.70
N ASN A 25 8.78 -13.73 -0.29
CA ASN A 25 9.89 -14.13 0.57
C ASN A 25 9.47 -14.13 2.05
N ASN A 26 10.39 -14.52 2.93
CA ASN A 26 10.20 -14.55 4.38
C ASN A 26 10.23 -13.17 5.07
N HIS A 27 10.25 -12.07 4.30
CA HIS A 27 10.27 -10.70 4.83
C HIS A 27 8.95 -9.97 4.52
N ALA A 28 7.89 -10.72 4.23
CA ALA A 28 6.56 -10.19 3.99
C ALA A 28 5.47 -11.14 4.50
N HIS A 29 4.43 -10.56 5.08
CA HIS A 29 3.22 -11.27 5.50
C HIS A 29 2.20 -11.30 4.36
N VAL A 30 1.65 -12.49 4.11
CA VAL A 30 0.50 -12.65 3.21
C VAL A 30 -0.76 -12.74 4.08
N LEU A 31 -1.66 -11.78 3.88
CA LEU A 31 -2.92 -11.70 4.60
C LEU A 31 -4.09 -11.95 3.65
N GLN A 32 -5.10 -12.65 4.14
CA GLN A 32 -6.38 -12.81 3.48
C GLN A 32 -7.49 -12.46 4.46
N SER A 33 -8.50 -11.71 4.01
CA SER A 33 -9.66 -11.40 4.84
C SER A 33 -10.50 -12.65 5.12
N ASN A 34 -11.22 -12.62 6.23
CA ASN A 34 -12.29 -13.60 6.48
C ASN A 34 -13.50 -13.35 5.55
N LYS A 35 -14.53 -14.20 5.66
CA LYS A 35 -15.73 -14.14 4.79
C LYS A 35 -16.54 -12.86 4.94
N GLU A 36 -16.47 -12.19 6.09
CA GLU A 36 -17.25 -10.98 6.39
C GLU A 36 -16.58 -9.70 5.86
N ASN A 37 -15.29 -9.77 5.53
CA ASN A 37 -14.50 -8.60 5.18
C ASN A 37 -13.91 -8.70 3.77
N GLU A 38 -13.71 -7.54 3.15
CA GLU A 38 -13.06 -7.44 1.84
C GLU A 38 -11.55 -7.27 2.00
N THR A 39 -10.75 -8.12 1.33
CA THR A 39 -9.27 -8.06 1.42
C THR A 39 -8.73 -6.73 0.91
N LEU A 40 -9.36 -6.16 -0.12
CA LEU A 40 -8.98 -4.86 -0.64
C LEU A 40 -9.26 -3.73 0.37
N PHE A 41 -10.38 -3.79 1.10
CA PHE A 41 -10.66 -2.85 2.17
C PHE A 41 -9.59 -2.92 3.25
N LEU A 42 -9.21 -4.15 3.66
CA LEU A 42 -8.13 -4.35 4.63
C LEU A 42 -6.80 -3.74 4.16
N LYS A 43 -6.48 -3.79 2.85
CA LYS A 43 -5.29 -3.10 2.32
C LYS A 43 -5.31 -1.61 2.64
N TYR A 44 -6.44 -0.94 2.41
CA TYR A 44 -6.54 0.50 2.69
C TYR A 44 -6.55 0.79 4.18
N LEU A 45 -7.23 -0.04 4.97
CA LEU A 45 -7.31 0.12 6.42
C LEU A 45 -5.94 -0.02 7.09
N ILE A 46 -5.19 -1.09 6.76
CA ILE A 46 -3.83 -1.30 7.30
C ILE A 46 -2.91 -0.17 6.85
N ASN A 47 -3.03 0.29 5.60
CA ASN A 47 -2.22 1.39 5.09
C ASN A 47 -2.55 2.75 5.75
N SER A 48 -3.71 2.86 6.41
CA SER A 48 -4.09 4.04 7.19
C SER A 48 -3.79 3.92 8.69
N ALA A 49 -3.38 2.74 9.15
CA ALA A 49 -3.09 2.48 10.55
C ALA A 49 -1.68 2.99 10.92
N ASP A 50 -1.49 3.34 12.19
CA ASP A 50 -0.19 3.70 12.74
C ASP A 50 0.67 2.44 12.98
N ILE A 51 1.22 1.90 11.88
CA ILE A 51 2.08 0.71 11.93
C ILE A 51 3.39 1.00 12.66
N GLU A 52 3.90 2.24 12.61
CA GLU A 52 5.14 2.64 13.28
C GLU A 52 5.09 2.35 14.78
N SER A 53 3.95 2.64 15.43
CA SER A 53 3.71 2.35 16.84
C SER A 53 3.72 0.86 17.22
N LEU A 54 3.54 -0.03 16.23
CA LEU A 54 3.43 -1.48 16.39
C LEU A 54 4.74 -2.21 16.06
N LEU A 55 5.74 -1.49 15.57
CA LEU A 55 7.03 -2.09 15.23
C LEU A 55 7.78 -2.50 16.48
N VAL A 56 8.38 -3.67 16.43
CA VAL A 56 9.19 -4.25 17.49
C VAL A 56 10.61 -4.51 17.01
N GLY A 57 11.54 -4.63 17.95
CA GLY A 57 12.96 -4.86 17.67
C GLY A 57 13.76 -3.56 17.55
N GLY A 58 14.92 -3.50 18.20
CA GLY A 58 15.76 -2.30 18.33
C GLY A 58 16.31 -1.78 16.99
N GLY A 59 17.52 -2.22 16.61
CA GLY A 59 18.24 -1.65 15.45
C GLY A 59 17.58 -1.88 14.07
N ARG A 60 16.64 -2.82 13.96
CA ARG A 60 15.83 -3.04 12.75
C ARG A 60 14.37 -3.24 13.18
N ALA A 61 13.55 -2.25 12.86
CA ALA A 61 12.13 -2.28 13.15
C ALA A 61 11.44 -3.39 12.34
N LYS A 62 10.61 -4.19 13.02
CA LYS A 62 9.95 -5.38 12.48
C LYS A 62 8.49 -5.42 12.90
N LEU A 63 7.59 -5.73 11.96
CA LEU A 63 6.18 -6.00 12.22
C LEU A 63 5.98 -7.52 12.36
N ASN A 64 5.76 -7.98 13.59
CA ASN A 64 5.50 -9.40 13.85
C ASN A 64 4.07 -9.78 13.45
N SER A 65 3.89 -10.99 12.92
CA SER A 65 2.55 -11.48 12.52
C SER A 65 1.56 -11.51 13.69
N GLU A 66 2.03 -11.81 14.90
CA GLU A 66 1.20 -11.81 16.12
C GLU A 66 0.66 -10.40 16.44
N VAL A 67 1.53 -9.38 16.36
CA VAL A 67 1.13 -7.98 16.57
C VAL A 67 0.12 -7.56 15.51
N LEU A 68 0.37 -7.92 14.24
CA LEU A 68 -0.51 -7.64 13.12
C LEU A 68 -1.89 -8.30 13.25
N MET A 69 -1.96 -9.53 13.76
CA MET A 69 -3.22 -10.25 13.97
C MET A 69 -4.01 -9.74 15.19
N ASN A 70 -3.32 -9.14 16.17
CA ASN A 70 -3.93 -8.55 17.37
C ASN A 70 -4.25 -7.06 17.21
N MET A 71 -4.16 -6.49 16.01
CA MET A 71 -4.54 -5.10 15.77
C MET A 71 -6.05 -4.91 15.95
N ASP A 72 -6.41 -3.99 16.83
CA ASP A 72 -7.80 -3.55 16.98
C ASP A 72 -8.19 -2.68 15.78
N LEU A 73 -9.10 -3.21 14.97
CA LEU A 73 -9.56 -2.57 13.74
C LEU A 73 -11.07 -2.30 13.81
N ILE A 74 -11.46 -1.05 13.56
CA ILE A 74 -12.87 -0.69 13.39
C ILE A 74 -13.24 -0.95 11.94
N VAL A 75 -14.13 -1.93 11.73
CA VAL A 75 -14.50 -2.39 10.39
C VAL A 75 -16.01 -2.21 10.19
N PRO A 76 -16.44 -1.45 9.16
CA PRO A 76 -17.86 -1.26 8.88
C PRO A 76 -18.48 -2.52 8.24
N ASN A 77 -19.77 -2.48 7.94
CA ASN A 77 -20.43 -3.60 7.26
C ASN A 77 -19.84 -3.84 5.86
N LYS A 78 -19.99 -5.06 5.34
CA LYS A 78 -19.37 -5.50 4.08
C LYS A 78 -19.74 -4.66 2.86
N ASN A 79 -20.97 -4.14 2.78
CA ASN A 79 -21.39 -3.30 1.64
C ASN A 79 -20.67 -1.95 1.66
N GLU A 80 -20.55 -1.35 2.83
CA GLU A 80 -19.81 -0.10 3.01
C GLU A 80 -18.32 -0.28 2.71
N GLN A 81 -17.71 -1.38 3.16
CA GLN A 81 -16.33 -1.74 2.80
C GLN A 81 -16.11 -1.74 1.28
N LYS A 82 -17.03 -2.34 0.51
CA LYS A 82 -16.96 -2.37 -0.96
C LYS A 82 -17.04 -0.98 -1.57
N ASN A 83 -17.96 -0.15 -1.09
CA ASN A 83 -18.14 1.22 -1.58
C ASN A 83 -16.90 2.07 -1.32
N ILE A 84 -16.35 2.01 -0.11
CA ILE A 84 -15.11 2.71 0.27
C ILE A 84 -13.95 2.23 -0.60
N SER A 85 -13.77 0.91 -0.72
CA SER A 85 -12.68 0.33 -1.50
C SER A 85 -12.74 0.74 -2.97
N SER A 86 -13.94 0.73 -3.57
CA SER A 86 -14.16 1.15 -4.95
C SER A 86 -13.81 2.62 -5.17
N LEU A 87 -14.22 3.50 -4.25
CA LEU A 87 -13.88 4.92 -4.29
C LEU A 87 -12.36 5.13 -4.20
N LEU A 88 -11.68 4.45 -3.27
CA LEU A 88 -10.24 4.57 -3.10
C LEU A 88 -9.45 4.03 -4.30
N ILE A 89 -9.91 2.94 -4.95
CA ILE A 89 -9.30 2.48 -6.22
C ILE A 89 -9.40 3.56 -7.30
N ASN A 90 -10.54 4.24 -7.40
CA ASN A 90 -10.71 5.29 -8.41
C ASN A 90 -9.72 6.43 -8.18
N PHE A 91 -9.47 6.81 -6.92
CA PHE A 91 -8.45 7.78 -6.58
C PHE A 91 -7.04 7.29 -6.89
N ASP A 92 -6.69 6.05 -6.51
CA ASP A 92 -5.38 5.46 -6.83
C ASP A 92 -5.14 5.46 -8.36
N SER A 93 -6.17 5.14 -9.14
CA SER A 93 -6.13 5.13 -10.60
C SER A 93 -5.94 6.54 -11.18
N LEU A 94 -6.64 7.53 -10.62
CA LEU A 94 -6.53 8.93 -11.04
C LEU A 94 -5.14 9.51 -10.72
N ILE A 95 -4.62 9.23 -9.52
CA ILE A 95 -3.27 9.62 -9.10
C ILE A 95 -2.23 8.99 -10.04
N THR A 96 -2.34 7.68 -10.31
CA THR A 96 -1.44 6.97 -11.23
C THR A 96 -1.48 7.59 -12.63
N LEU A 97 -2.67 7.93 -13.13
CA LEU A 97 -2.84 8.56 -14.44
C LEU A 97 -2.15 9.94 -14.48
N HIS A 98 -2.31 10.74 -13.44
CA HIS A 98 -1.69 12.07 -13.37
C HIS A 98 -0.17 12.02 -13.19
N GLN A 99 0.35 11.08 -12.39
CA GLN A 99 1.79 10.86 -12.27
C GLN A 99 2.44 10.52 -13.61
N ARG A 100 1.84 9.59 -14.38
CA ARG A 100 2.30 9.26 -15.75
C ARG A 100 2.27 10.46 -16.69
N LYS A 101 1.23 11.30 -16.60
CA LYS A 101 1.14 12.53 -17.40
C LYS A 101 2.24 13.52 -17.03
N CYS A 102 2.51 13.71 -15.74
CA CYS A 102 3.60 14.57 -15.25
C CYS A 102 4.96 14.08 -15.75
N GLU A 103 5.27 12.78 -15.61
CA GLU A 103 6.51 12.18 -16.12
C GLU A 103 6.67 12.40 -17.63
N LYS A 104 5.59 12.19 -18.40
CA LYS A 104 5.60 12.44 -19.85
C LYS A 104 5.92 13.90 -20.16
N LEU A 105 5.32 14.85 -19.45
CA LEU A 105 5.58 16.28 -19.64
C LEU A 105 7.02 16.66 -19.27
N ILE A 106 7.57 16.08 -18.21
CA ILE A 106 8.98 16.26 -17.82
C ILE A 106 9.92 15.79 -18.94
N ASN A 107 9.65 14.61 -19.51
CA ASN A 107 10.46 14.07 -20.62
C ASN A 107 10.35 14.93 -21.89
N ILE A 108 9.15 15.40 -22.23
CA ILE A 108 8.95 16.31 -23.37
C ILE A 108 9.73 17.61 -23.16
N LYS A 109 9.61 18.23 -21.99
CA LYS A 109 10.35 19.44 -21.63
C LYS A 109 11.86 19.22 -21.81
N LYS A 110 12.40 18.11 -21.28
CA LYS A 110 13.82 17.78 -21.40
C LYS A 110 14.27 17.66 -22.86
N ALA A 111 13.53 16.91 -23.68
CA ALA A 111 13.85 16.74 -25.10
C ALA A 111 13.76 18.05 -25.90
N LEU A 112 12.83 18.94 -25.56
CA LEU A 112 12.72 20.26 -26.20
C LEU A 112 13.90 21.16 -25.82
N LEU A 113 14.31 21.18 -24.55
CA LEU A 113 15.47 21.95 -24.10
C LEU A 113 16.76 21.44 -24.75
N GLU A 114 16.94 20.13 -24.86
CA GLU A 114 18.08 19.54 -25.58
C GLU A 114 18.10 19.99 -27.04
N LYS A 115 16.95 20.01 -27.74
CA LYS A 115 16.88 20.47 -29.14
C LYS A 115 17.04 21.98 -29.33
N MET A 116 16.82 22.79 -28.30
CA MET A 116 16.91 24.25 -28.39
C MET A 116 18.33 24.77 -28.16
N PHE A 117 19.14 24.04 -27.38
CA PHE A 117 20.45 24.50 -26.92
C PHE A 117 21.62 23.59 -27.32
N CYS A 118 21.36 22.45 -27.96
CA CYS A 118 22.36 21.61 -28.64
C CYS A 118 22.17 21.70 -30.16
#